data_AF-A0A1F3SR95-F1
#
_entry.id   AF-A0A1F3SR95-F1
#
_cell.length_a   1.000
_cell.length_b   1.000
_cell.length_c   1.000
_cell.angle_alpha   90.00
_cell.angle_beta   90.00
_cell.angle_gamma   90.00
#
_symmetry.space_group_name_H-M   'P 1'
#
loop_
_entity.id
_entity.type
_entity.pdbx_description
1 polymer ?
#
loop_
_entity_poly.entity_id
_entity_poly.type
_entity_poly.pdbx_seq_one_letter_code
_entity_poly.pdbx_strand_id
1 'polypeptide(L)'
;MVLAIGKTILAAVLISFVSWLSGKKIALAGFLTALPLTTMLALAFSYAEWKDTTQSVNYARSVLIAVPISLLFFVPFLLANKLNLHFLTCYFSGVGLLAVGYFIHQALQS
;
A
#
# COMPACT_ATOMS: atom_id res chain seq x y z
N MET A 1 0.18 22.74 10.59
CA MET A 1 0.85 22.79 9.27
C MET A 1 2.28 22.25 9.30
N VAL A 2 3.15 22.70 10.22
CA VAL A 2 4.55 22.19 10.33
C VAL A 2 4.63 20.67 10.53
N LEU A 3 3.77 20.09 11.38
CA LEU A 3 3.67 18.63 11.55
C LEU A 3 3.26 17.90 10.26
N ALA A 4 2.39 18.49 9.43
CA ALA A 4 1.99 17.88 8.16
C ALA A 4 3.15 17.84 7.16
N ILE A 5 3.92 18.93 7.05
CA ILE A 5 5.10 19.02 6.17
C ILE A 5 6.15 17.97 6.56
N GLY A 6 6.44 17.82 7.86
CA GLY A 6 7.37 16.80 8.34
C GLY A 6 6.95 15.37 7.99
N LYS A 7 5.66 15.05 8.17
CA LYS A 7 5.08 13.74 7.79
C LYS A 7 5.22 13.48 6.28
N THR A 8 4.96 14.50 5.45
CA THR A 8 5.09 14.39 3.98
C THR A 8 6.53 14.18 3.53
N ILE A 9 7.49 14.93 4.08
CA ILE A 9 8.91 14.77 3.74
C ILE A 9 9.38 13.35 4.08
N LEU A 10 9.03 12.84 5.27
CA LEU A 10 9.41 11.48 5.67
C LEU A 10 8.82 10.42 4.73
N ALA A 11 7.53 10.54 4.37
CA ALA A 11 6.89 9.63 3.43
C ALA A 11 7.54 9.67 2.04
N ALA A 12 7.84 10.87 1.53
CA ALA A 12 8.51 11.06 0.24
C ALA A 12 9.91 10.45 0.23
N VAL A 13 10.68 10.63 1.31
CA VAL A 13 12.02 10.03 1.45
C VAL A 13 11.94 8.51 1.42
N LEU A 14 10.99 7.89 2.14
CA LEU A 14 10.84 6.43 2.14
C LEU A 14 10.46 5.88 0.77
N ILE A 15 9.51 6.50 0.08
CA ILE A 15 9.10 6.07 -1.27
C ILE A 15 10.27 6.22 -2.25
N SER A 16 10.96 7.37 -2.22
CA SER A 16 12.13 7.61 -3.06
C SER A 16 13.26 6.62 -2.77
N PHE A 17 13.49 6.29 -1.49
CA PHE A 17 14.51 5.33 -1.08
C PHE A 17 14.22 3.93 -1.63
N VAL A 18 13.00 3.44 -1.46
CA VAL A 18 12.60 2.11 -1.95
C VAL A 18 12.61 2.05 -3.47
N SER A 19 12.19 3.13 -4.15
CA SER A 19 12.26 3.24 -5.61
C SER A 19 13.69 3.22 -6.15
N TRP A 20 14.64 3.87 -5.46
CA TRP A 20 16.06 3.77 -5.82
C TRP A 20 16.64 2.39 -5.52
N LEU A 21 16.25 1.81 -4.38
CA LEU A 21 16.71 0.50 -3.96
C LEU A 21 16.26 -0.61 -4.90
N SER A 22 15.09 -0.48 -5.54
CA SER A 22 14.58 -1.47 -6.49
C SER A 22 15.49 -1.63 -7.71
N GLY A 23 16.18 -0.56 -8.13
CA GLY A 23 17.18 -0.60 -9.19
C GLY A 23 18.51 -1.27 -8.79
N LYS A 24 18.76 -1.47 -7.49
CA LYS A 24 20.00 -2.10 -6.97
C LYS A 24 19.77 -3.49 -6.37
N LYS A 25 18.71 -3.67 -5.57
CA LYS A 25 18.40 -4.87 -4.79
C LYS A 25 16.88 -5.14 -4.84
N ILE A 26 16.42 -5.76 -5.92
CA ILE A 26 15.00 -6.02 -6.19
C ILE A 26 14.30 -6.73 -5.03
N ALA A 27 14.88 -7.81 -4.50
CA ALA A 27 14.27 -8.58 -3.42
C ALA A 27 14.07 -7.75 -2.13
N LEU A 28 15.09 -6.95 -1.75
CA LEU A 28 15.02 -6.11 -0.55
C LEU A 28 14.03 -4.95 -0.75
N ALA A 29 14.04 -4.32 -1.92
CA ALA A 29 13.08 -3.27 -2.24
C ALA A 29 11.64 -3.78 -2.25
N GLY A 30 11.39 -4.95 -2.84
CA GLY A 30 10.08 -5.60 -2.81
C GLY A 30 9.61 -5.89 -1.39
N PHE A 31 10.49 -6.45 -0.55
CA PHE A 31 10.19 -6.69 0.86
C PHE A 31 9.86 -5.39 1.60
N LEU A 32 10.68 -4.34 1.47
CA LEU A 32 10.42 -3.05 2.11
C LEU A 32 9.16 -2.37 1.59
N THR A 33 8.82 -2.54 0.31
CA THR A 33 7.55 -2.04 -0.27
C THR A 33 6.35 -2.77 0.31
N ALA A 34 6.47 -4.08 0.55
CA ALA A 34 5.40 -4.91 1.09
C ALA A 34 5.18 -4.69 2.61
N LEU A 35 6.18 -4.16 3.31
CA LEU A 35 6.00 -3.75 4.70
C LEU A 35 4.90 -2.67 4.78
N PRO A 36 4.04 -2.69 5.81
CA PRO A 36 2.98 -1.71 5.99
C PRO A 36 3.54 -0.37 6.51
N LEU A 37 4.57 0.18 5.87
CA LEU A 37 5.29 1.39 6.28
C LEU A 37 4.34 2.60 6.40
N THR A 38 3.42 2.73 5.45
CA THR A 38 2.39 3.78 5.48
C THR A 38 1.49 3.64 6.70
N THR A 39 1.03 2.43 7.00
CA THR A 39 0.20 2.12 8.18
C THR A 39 0.98 2.32 9.47
N MET A 40 2.25 1.89 9.55
CA MET A 40 3.11 2.09 10.72
C MET A 40 3.27 3.57 11.04
N LEU A 41 3.55 4.40 10.02
CA LEU A 41 3.67 5.84 10.18
C LEU A 41 2.32 6.49 10.53
N ALA A 42 1.24 6.10 9.85
CA ALA A 42 -0.10 6.62 10.13
C ALA A 42 -0.54 6.32 11.57
N LEU A 43 -0.32 5.10 12.05
CA LEU A 43 -0.59 4.70 13.44
C LEU A 43 0.27 5.48 14.43
N ALA A 44 1.59 5.58 14.19
CA ALA A 44 2.49 6.32 15.06
C ALA A 44 2.09 7.80 15.17
N PHE A 45 1.77 8.44 14.05
CA PHE A 45 1.31 9.83 14.02
C PHE A 45 -0.08 10.01 14.62
N SER A 46 -1.01 9.10 14.35
CA SER A 46 -2.37 9.15 14.93
C SER A 46 -2.33 8.99 16.44
N TYR A 47 -1.54 8.06 16.95
CA TYR A 47 -1.37 7.88 18.39
C TYR A 47 -0.69 9.10 19.04
N ALA A 48 0.34 9.66 18.40
CA ALA A 48 1.01 10.86 18.91
C ALA A 48 0.10 12.10 18.95
N GLU A 49 -0.82 12.23 18.00
CA GLU A 49 -1.68 13.41 17.86
C GLU A 49 -2.97 13.30 18.68
N TRP A 50 -3.59 12.12 18.72
CA TRP A 50 -4.92 11.93 19.32
C TRP A 50 -4.93 11.10 20.61
N LYS A 51 -3.84 10.38 20.91
CA LYS A 51 -3.70 9.44 22.06
C LYS A 51 -4.83 8.39 22.18
N ASP A 52 -5.66 8.24 21.16
CA ASP A 52 -6.77 7.29 21.13
C ASP A 52 -6.29 5.92 20.63
N THR A 53 -6.25 4.96 21.56
CA THR A 53 -5.85 3.58 21.30
C THR A 53 -6.94 2.80 20.55
N THR A 54 -8.22 3.12 20.75
CA THR A 54 -9.35 2.46 20.09
C THR A 54 -9.37 2.79 18.60
N GLN A 55 -9.17 4.06 18.24
CA GLN A 55 -9.07 4.49 16.85
C GLN A 55 -7.88 3.81 16.14
N SER A 56 -6.73 3.74 16.81
CA SER A 56 -5.52 3.10 16.28
C SER A 56 -5.72 1.60 16.02
N VAL A 57 -6.38 0.89 16.94
CA VAL A 57 -6.71 -0.54 16.79
C VAL A 57 -7.70 -0.77 15.65
N ASN A 58 -8.74 0.06 15.54
CA ASN A 58 -9.73 -0.05 14.46
C ASN A 58 -9.09 0.22 13.09
N TYR A 59 -8.19 1.20 12.99
CA TYR A 59 -7.45 1.47 11.77
C TYR A 59 -6.56 0.28 11.37
N ALA A 60 -5.82 -0.30 12.33
CA ALA A 60 -5.01 -1.49 12.07
C ALA A 60 -5.83 -2.69 11.58
N ARG A 61 -7.01 -2.93 12.18
CA ARG A 61 -7.95 -3.98 11.73
C ARG A 61 -8.46 -3.71 10.31
N SER A 62 -8.84 -2.47 10.01
CA SER A 62 -9.30 -2.08 8.68
C SER A 62 -8.21 -2.31 7.63
N VAL A 63 -6.95 -1.94 7.92
CA VAL A 63 -5.82 -2.19 7.02
C VAL A 63 -5.62 -3.69 6.80
N LEU A 64 -5.68 -4.50 7.86
CA LEU A 64 -5.50 -5.96 7.75
C LEU A 64 -6.50 -6.60 6.77
N ILE A 65 -7.76 -6.14 6.79
CA ILE A 65 -8.80 -6.61 5.87
C ILE A 65 -8.55 -6.09 4.44
N ALA A 66 -8.04 -4.87 4.30
CA ALA A 66 -7.74 -4.28 3.00
C ALA A 66 -6.51 -4.92 2.32
N VAL A 67 -5.56 -5.49 3.07
CA VAL A 67 -4.34 -6.10 2.52
C VAL A 67 -4.65 -7.20 1.49
N PRO A 68 -5.50 -8.21 1.75
CA PRO A 68 -5.88 -9.20 0.74
C PRO A 68 -6.43 -8.60 -0.55
N ILE A 69 -7.24 -7.54 -0.45
CA ILE A 69 -7.80 -6.84 -1.62
C ILE A 69 -6.68 -6.15 -2.39
N SER A 70 -5.73 -5.52 -1.68
CA SER A 70 -4.58 -4.85 -2.28
C SER A 70 -3.69 -5.80 -3.09
N LEU A 71 -3.69 -7.11 -2.76
CA LEU A 71 -2.93 -8.12 -3.50
C LEU A 71 -3.44 -8.31 -4.93
N LEU A 72 -4.70 -7.97 -5.22
CA LEU A 72 -5.27 -8.04 -6.57
C LEU A 72 -4.49 -7.20 -7.59
N PHE A 73 -3.86 -6.11 -7.14
CA PHE A 73 -2.98 -5.28 -7.99
C PHE A 73 -1.86 -6.08 -8.64
N PHE A 74 -1.31 -7.07 -7.94
CA PHE A 74 -0.14 -7.83 -8.41
C PHE A 74 -0.53 -8.98 -9.36
N VAL A 75 -1.82 -9.33 -9.47
CA VAL A 75 -2.26 -10.48 -10.29
C VAL A 75 -1.85 -10.35 -11.77
N PRO A 76 -2.03 -9.20 -12.46
CA PRO A 76 -1.59 -9.06 -13.84
C PRO A 76 -0.07 -9.17 -13.99
N PHE A 77 0.69 -8.67 -13.00
CA PHE A 77 2.15 -8.78 -12.98
C PHE A 77 2.62 -10.23 -12.82
N LEU A 78 1.93 -11.05 -12.00
CA LEU A 78 2.22 -12.48 -11.87
C LEU A 78 1.95 -13.26 -13.16
N LEU A 79 1.00 -12.79 -13.97
CA LEU A 79 0.62 -13.41 -15.25
C LEU A 79 1.33 -12.80 -16.46
N ALA A 80 2.15 -11.77 -16.27
CA ALA A 80 2.74 -10.98 -17.36
C ALA A 80 3.50 -11.85 -18.38
N ASN A 81 4.32 -12.78 -17.90
CA ASN A 81 5.09 -13.68 -18.76
C ASN A 81 4.22 -14.73 -19.47
N LYS A 82 3.11 -15.14 -18.86
CA LYS A 82 2.20 -16.15 -19.45
C LYS A 82 1.32 -15.55 -20.55
N LEU A 83 0.96 -14.29 -20.39
CA LEU A 83 0.02 -13.57 -21.26
C LEU A 83 0.72 -12.56 -22.19
N ASN A 84 2.06 -12.49 -22.16
CA ASN A 84 2.87 -11.52 -22.91
C ASN A 84 2.41 -10.06 -22.70
N LEU A 85 2.09 -9.70 -21.45
CA LEU A 85 1.61 -8.36 -21.10
C LEU A 85 2.77 -7.39 -20.93
N HIS A 86 2.65 -6.20 -21.50
CA HIS A 86 3.55 -5.08 -21.23
C HIS A 86 3.23 -4.42 -19.88
N PHE A 87 4.20 -3.66 -19.34
CA PHE A 87 4.09 -2.97 -18.04
C PHE A 87 2.81 -2.14 -17.89
N LEU A 88 2.48 -1.30 -18.88
CA LEU A 88 1.30 -0.43 -18.81
C LEU A 88 0.01 -1.24 -18.69
N THR A 89 -0.09 -2.34 -19.44
CA THR A 89 -1.25 -3.23 -19.37
C THR A 89 -1.37 -3.85 -17.98
N CYS A 90 -0.28 -4.35 -17.40
CA CYS A 90 -0.27 -4.87 -16.02
C CYS A 90 -0.65 -3.81 -14.99
N TYR A 91 -0.10 -2.59 -15.13
CA TYR A 91 -0.35 -1.51 -14.20
C TYR A 91 -1.82 -1.09 -14.18
N PHE A 92 -2.38 -0.75 -15.35
CA PHE A 92 -3.76 -0.27 -15.43
C PHE A 92 -4.79 -1.37 -15.15
N SER A 93 -4.56 -2.59 -15.62
CA SER A 93 -5.43 -3.72 -15.27
C SER A 93 -5.36 -4.05 -13.78
N GLY A 94 -4.20 -3.92 -13.14
CA GLY A 94 -4.03 -4.08 -11.70
C GLY A 94 -4.82 -3.04 -10.91
N VAL A 95 -4.77 -1.77 -11.33
CA VAL A 95 -5.60 -0.70 -10.76
C VAL A 95 -7.09 -0.98 -10.97
N GLY A 96 -7.48 -1.47 -12.14
CA GLY A 96 -8.85 -1.89 -12.42
C GLY A 96 -9.33 -3.01 -11.50
N LEU A 97 -8.49 -4.04 -11.28
CA LEU A 97 -8.78 -5.14 -10.36
C LEU A 97 -8.91 -4.68 -8.90
N LEU A 98 -8.08 -3.72 -8.46
CA LEU A 98 -8.23 -3.11 -7.15
C LEU A 98 -9.59 -2.43 -6.99
N ALA A 99 -10.02 -1.65 -7.98
CA ALA A 99 -11.31 -0.97 -7.94
C ALA A 99 -12.46 -1.98 -7.87
N VAL A 100 -12.44 -3.01 -8.71
CA VAL A 100 -13.43 -4.10 -8.69
C VAL A 100 -13.43 -4.82 -7.34
N GLY A 101 -12.25 -5.18 -6.82
CA GLY A 101 -12.10 -5.84 -5.52
C GLY A 101 -12.65 -5.02 -4.36
N TYR A 102 -12.44 -3.70 -4.39
CA TYR A 102 -13.01 -2.77 -3.42
C TYR A 102 -14.56 -2.78 -3.46
N PHE A 103 -15.17 -2.68 -4.64
CA PHE A 103 -16.63 -2.71 -4.76
C PHE A 103 -17.25 -4.04 -4.34
N ILE A 104 -16.61 -5.17 -4.67
CA ILE A 104 -17.05 -6.50 -4.23
C ILE A 104 -17.00 -6.59 -2.70
N HIS A 105 -15.89 -6.18 -2.10
CA HIS A 105 -15.74 -6.20 -0.65
C HIS A 105 -16.79 -5.31 0.04
N GLN A 106 -17.06 -4.12 -0.50
CA GLN A 106 -18.09 -3.24 0.02
C GLN A 106 -19.48 -3.88 -0.05
N ALA A 107 -19.83 -4.51 -1.17
CA ALA A 107 -21.12 -5.19 -1.35
C ALA A 107 -21.32 -6.43 -0.45
N LEU A 108 -20.22 -7.05 0.01
CA LEU A 108 -20.27 -8.19 0.94
C LEU A 108 -20.36 -7.75 2.41
N GLN A 109 -20.02 -6.51 2.73
CA GLN A 109 -20.04 -5.95 4.09
C GLN A 109 -21.25 -5.02 4.34
N SER A 110 -21.94 -4.61 3.28
CA SER A 110 -23.25 -3.91 3.33
C SER A 110 -24.39 -4.88 3.61
#